data_AF-A0A5C5X221-F1
#
_entry.id   AF-A0A5C5X221-F1
#
_cell.length_a   1.000
_cell.length_b   1.000
_cell.length_c   1.000
_cell.angle_alpha   90.00
_cell.angle_beta   90.00
_cell.angle_gamma   90.00
#
_symmetry.space_group_name_H-M   'P 1'
#
loop_
_entity.id
_entity.type
_entity.pdbx_description
1 polymer ?
#
loop_
_entity_poly.entity_id
_entity_poly.type
_entity_poly.pdbx_seq_one_letter_code
_entity_poly.pdbx_strand_id
1 'polypeptide(L)'
;MAPTQPEIQSIAGGPIKREEIRKRLSSFSWWMRLLCQRVAMRANREDDQTGRFFQDRYHATRLADEASLLACAAYVDLNPIRAAMAETLEESDHTSVHRRIKGLVSGACVSSDGGGDASGGGGEAHDGRSHRSTIVARRLRPSELIRAGCLRRAEPICDKGFLPMPIEDYLELLDWTARQTAPGKRGRTPAEIPPILVRLGLDRATWCELVSDFGRLFCCVAGRPACVDSMRCQRTHRRYHLRQCARELLTTD
;
A
#
# COMPACT_ATOMS: atom_id res chain seq x y z
N MET A 1 -10.14 -3.23 24.91
CA MET A 1 -11.34 -2.97 25.74
C MET A 1 -12.07 -1.79 25.13
N ALA A 2 -13.38 -1.89 24.92
CA ALA A 2 -14.18 -0.74 24.52
C ALA A 2 -14.25 0.26 25.69
N PRO A 3 -14.23 1.57 25.44
CA PRO A 3 -14.33 2.57 26.49
C PRO A 3 -15.66 2.45 27.24
N THR A 4 -15.62 2.60 28.55
CA THR A 4 -16.82 2.55 29.39
C THR A 4 -17.65 3.83 29.22
N GLN A 5 -18.97 3.72 29.35
CA GLN A 5 -19.89 4.85 29.25
C GLN A 5 -19.51 6.07 30.13
N PRO A 6 -19.07 5.90 31.40
CA PRO A 6 -18.61 7.02 32.22
C PRO A 6 -17.34 7.70 31.66
N GLU A 7 -16.41 6.97 31.04
CA GLU A 7 -15.24 7.56 30.40
C GLU A 7 -15.63 8.42 29.19
N ILE A 8 -16.58 7.95 28.39
CA ILE A 8 -17.12 8.69 27.24
C ILE A 8 -17.81 9.97 27.73
N GLN A 9 -18.66 9.88 28.76
CA GLN A 9 -19.34 11.03 29.34
C GLN A 9 -18.37 12.05 29.96
N SER A 10 -17.31 11.58 30.63
CA SER A 10 -16.23 12.43 31.15
C SER A 10 -15.51 13.21 30.03
N ILE A 11 -15.29 12.57 28.89
CA ILE A 11 -14.66 13.21 27.72
C ILE A 11 -15.63 14.19 27.04
N ALA A 12 -16.89 13.80 26.88
CA ALA A 12 -17.91 14.58 26.19
C ALA A 12 -18.37 15.82 26.99
N GLY A 13 -18.43 15.71 28.32
CA GLY A 13 -18.89 16.78 29.22
C GLY A 13 -17.86 17.89 29.46
N GLY A 14 -16.59 17.68 29.11
CA GLY A 14 -15.52 18.67 29.30
C GLY A 14 -15.16 19.40 27.99
N PRO A 15 -15.57 20.67 27.77
CA PRO A 15 -15.29 21.38 26.52
C PRO A 15 -13.79 21.53 26.24
N ILE A 16 -12.99 21.78 27.28
CA ILE A 16 -11.53 21.91 27.20
C ILE A 16 -10.88 20.58 26.80
N LYS A 17 -11.24 19.49 27.50
CA LYS A 17 -10.71 18.14 27.25
C LYS A 17 -11.08 17.64 25.86
N ARG A 18 -12.31 17.92 25.40
CA ARG A 18 -12.76 17.59 24.05
C ARG A 18 -11.96 18.31 22.98
N GLU A 19 -11.74 19.61 23.15
CA GLU A 19 -10.96 20.39 22.18
C GLU A 19 -9.50 19.93 22.11
N GLU A 20 -8.90 19.65 23.26
CA GLU A 20 -7.56 19.07 23.32
C GLU A 20 -7.49 17.71 22.60
N ILE A 21 -8.44 16.81 22.85
CA ILE A 21 -8.51 15.51 22.19
C ILE A 21 -8.68 15.67 20.67
N ARG A 22 -9.54 16.58 20.21
CA ARG A 22 -9.70 16.88 18.78
C ARG A 22 -8.39 17.34 18.14
N LYS A 23 -7.68 18.29 18.77
CA LYS A 23 -6.37 18.75 18.30
C LYS A 23 -5.34 17.63 18.23
N ARG A 24 -5.34 16.72 19.21
CA ARG A 24 -4.45 15.56 19.25
C ARG A 24 -4.79 14.53 18.16
N LEU A 25 -6.07 14.25 17.95
CA LEU A 25 -6.55 13.33 16.91
C LEU A 25 -6.31 13.86 15.50
N SER A 26 -6.36 15.18 15.30
CA SER A 26 -6.04 15.81 14.01
C SER A 26 -4.53 15.99 13.78
N SER A 27 -3.68 15.71 14.78
CA SER A 27 -2.24 15.93 14.70
C SER A 27 -1.50 14.65 14.33
N PHE A 28 -1.05 14.58 13.08
CA PHE A 28 -0.22 13.47 12.61
C PHE A 28 1.06 13.30 13.45
N SER A 29 1.69 14.41 13.86
CA SER A 29 2.88 14.40 14.71
C SER A 29 2.61 13.78 16.09
N TRP A 30 1.44 14.06 16.67
CA TRP A 30 1.05 13.49 17.94
C TRP A 30 0.82 11.98 17.83
N TRP A 31 0.13 11.55 16.77
CA TRP A 31 -0.07 10.14 16.48
C TRP A 31 1.25 9.40 16.28
N MET A 32 2.15 9.92 15.45
CA MET A 32 3.49 9.35 15.23
C MET A 32 4.29 9.24 16.52
N ARG A 33 4.23 10.25 17.40
CA ARG A 33 4.92 10.20 18.69
C ARG A 33 4.44 9.02 19.54
N LEU A 34 3.13 8.81 19.65
CA LEU A 34 2.56 7.70 20.42
C LEU A 34 2.86 6.34 19.79
N LEU A 35 2.80 6.24 18.46
CA LEU A 35 3.12 5.02 17.72
C LEU A 35 4.59 4.63 17.94
N CYS A 36 5.52 5.54 17.63
CA CYS A 36 6.95 5.31 17.78
C CYS A 36 7.31 5.00 19.22
N GLN A 37 6.75 5.71 20.21
CA GLN A 37 7.02 5.41 21.61
C GLN A 37 6.66 3.96 21.96
N ARG A 38 5.47 3.48 21.57
CA ARG A 38 5.04 2.12 21.86
C ARG A 38 5.91 1.08 21.18
N VAL A 39 6.26 1.29 19.91
CA VAL A 39 7.12 0.38 19.15
C VAL A 39 8.51 0.33 19.78
N ALA A 40 9.12 1.48 20.08
CA ALA A 40 10.45 1.56 20.69
C ALA A 40 10.51 0.88 22.05
N MET A 41 9.53 1.14 22.93
CA MET A 41 9.48 0.52 24.25
C MET A 41 9.31 -1.00 24.18
N ARG A 42 8.54 -1.49 23.20
CA ARG A 42 8.31 -2.92 23.01
C ARG A 42 9.57 -3.61 22.47
N ALA A 43 10.16 -3.08 21.39
CA ALA A 43 11.36 -3.65 20.79
C ALA A 43 12.55 -3.66 21.77
N ASN A 44 12.78 -2.54 22.49
CA ASN A 44 13.82 -2.48 23.50
C ASN A 44 13.62 -3.52 24.62
N ARG A 45 12.37 -3.80 25.00
CA ARG A 45 12.06 -4.83 26.01
C ARG A 45 12.28 -6.24 25.45
N GLU A 46 11.93 -6.47 24.19
CA GLU A 46 12.14 -7.77 23.52
C GLU A 46 13.64 -8.09 23.37
N ASP A 47 14.48 -7.08 23.13
CA ASP A 47 15.93 -7.22 22.90
C ASP A 47 16.80 -6.95 24.16
N ASP A 48 16.18 -6.75 25.32
CA ASP A 48 16.83 -6.35 26.59
C ASP A 48 17.79 -5.13 26.44
N GLN A 49 17.39 -4.18 25.60
CA GLN A 49 18.14 -2.95 25.32
C GLN A 49 17.53 -1.74 26.03
N THR A 50 18.33 -0.69 26.19
CA THR A 50 17.87 0.61 26.68
C THR A 50 18.27 1.73 25.72
N GLY A 51 17.53 2.83 25.72
CA GLY A 51 17.85 4.01 24.91
C GLY A 51 17.05 4.15 23.61
N ARG A 52 17.66 4.78 22.61
CA ARG A 52 16.98 5.28 21.40
C ARG A 52 16.83 4.17 20.35
N PHE A 53 15.59 3.80 20.03
CA PHE A 53 15.29 2.81 19.00
C PHE A 53 15.32 3.36 17.56
N PHE A 54 14.71 4.54 17.32
CA PHE A 54 14.64 5.12 15.97
C PHE A 54 15.81 6.06 15.69
N GLN A 55 16.44 5.90 14.52
CA GLN A 55 17.59 6.69 14.08
C GLN A 55 17.27 8.17 13.83
N ASP A 56 16.07 8.48 13.31
CA ASP A 56 15.69 9.83 12.89
C ASP A 56 14.23 10.16 13.18
N ARG A 57 13.86 11.42 12.90
CA ARG A 57 12.45 11.87 12.92
C ARG A 57 11.72 11.30 11.71
N TYR A 58 10.42 11.08 11.87
CA TYR A 58 9.59 10.68 10.73
C TYR A 58 9.54 11.79 9.67
N HIS A 59 9.41 11.37 8.41
CA HIS A 59 9.14 12.24 7.28
C HIS A 59 7.66 12.17 6.91
N ALA A 60 7.09 13.30 6.51
CA ALA A 60 5.72 13.39 6.06
C ALA A 60 5.65 14.24 4.79
N THR A 61 5.31 13.59 3.68
CA THR A 61 5.18 14.21 2.36
C THR A 61 3.69 14.37 2.04
N ARG A 62 3.26 15.60 1.77
CA ARG A 62 1.90 15.86 1.28
C ARG A 62 1.79 15.49 -0.19
N LEU A 63 0.86 14.62 -0.55
CA LEU A 63 0.59 14.24 -1.93
C LEU A 63 -0.49 15.19 -2.49
N ALA A 64 -0.16 15.90 -3.57
CA ALA A 64 -0.98 16.98 -4.12
C ALA A 64 -1.90 16.57 -5.26
N ASP A 65 -1.55 15.49 -5.98
CA ASP A 65 -2.25 15.02 -7.17
C ASP A 65 -2.21 13.50 -7.29
N GLU A 66 -2.99 12.98 -8.23
CA GLU A 66 -3.11 11.55 -8.51
C GLU A 66 -1.80 10.91 -8.97
N ALA A 67 -0.99 11.62 -9.76
CA ALA A 67 0.28 11.11 -10.27
C ALA A 67 1.27 10.84 -9.13
N SER A 68 1.40 11.78 -8.21
CA SER A 68 2.25 11.69 -7.02
C SER A 68 1.74 10.64 -6.05
N LEU A 69 0.41 10.49 -5.95
CA LEU A 69 -0.21 9.44 -5.16
C LEU A 69 0.09 8.05 -5.74
N LEU A 70 -0.07 7.86 -7.06
CA LEU A 70 0.24 6.61 -7.75
C LEU A 70 1.72 6.26 -7.64
N ALA A 71 2.60 7.24 -7.88
CA ALA A 71 4.05 7.06 -7.78
C ALA A 71 4.48 6.72 -6.35
N CYS A 72 3.89 7.35 -5.33
CA CYS A 72 4.17 7.05 -3.93
C CYS A 72 3.75 5.62 -3.57
N ALA A 73 2.55 5.19 -4.00
CA ALA A 73 2.07 3.84 -3.76
C ALA A 73 3.00 2.79 -4.41
N ALA A 74 3.38 3.01 -5.68
CA ALA A 74 4.31 2.13 -6.39
C ALA A 74 5.71 2.12 -5.75
N TYR A 75 6.22 3.29 -5.33
CA TYR A 75 7.51 3.40 -4.63
C TYR A 75 7.55 2.55 -3.35
N VAL A 76 6.46 2.55 -2.59
CA VAL A 76 6.32 1.77 -1.34
C VAL A 76 6.15 0.28 -1.62
N ASP A 77 5.23 -0.10 -2.50
CA ASP A 77 4.93 -1.51 -2.78
C ASP A 77 6.10 -2.22 -3.49
N LEU A 78 6.91 -1.48 -4.27
CA LEU A 78 8.13 -2.02 -4.91
C LEU A 78 9.36 -1.98 -4.00
N ASN A 79 9.26 -1.43 -2.79
CA ASN A 79 10.42 -1.28 -1.91
C ASN A 79 11.08 -2.62 -1.54
N PRO A 80 10.36 -3.72 -1.22
CA PRO A 80 11.01 -5.01 -0.95
C PRO A 80 11.76 -5.57 -2.16
N ILE A 81 11.25 -5.36 -3.37
CA ILE A 81 11.93 -5.76 -4.60
C ILE A 81 13.20 -4.91 -4.80
N ARG A 82 13.10 -3.59 -4.60
CA ARG A 82 14.25 -2.66 -4.67
C ARG A 82 15.32 -2.97 -3.64
N ALA A 83 14.93 -3.43 -2.45
CA ALA A 83 15.82 -3.84 -1.37
C ALA A 83 16.34 -5.28 -1.54
N ALA A 84 16.03 -5.97 -2.65
CA ALA A 84 16.39 -7.36 -2.91
C ALA A 84 15.90 -8.35 -1.82
N MET A 85 14.81 -8.01 -1.12
CA MET A 85 14.16 -8.87 -0.12
C MET A 85 13.08 -9.76 -0.73
N ALA A 86 12.60 -9.43 -1.94
CA ALA A 86 11.62 -10.22 -2.68
C ALA A 86 11.91 -10.16 -4.19
N GLU A 87 11.70 -11.26 -4.92
CA GLU A 87 11.83 -11.26 -6.38
C GLU A 87 10.53 -10.86 -7.08
N THR A 88 9.40 -11.17 -6.44
CA THR A 88 8.04 -11.00 -6.98
C THR A 88 7.15 -10.17 -6.05
N LEU A 89 5.99 -9.71 -6.54
CA LEU A 89 5.04 -8.94 -5.72
C LEU A 89 4.38 -9.84 -4.66
N GLU A 90 4.22 -11.11 -5.00
CA GLU A 90 3.65 -12.17 -4.18
C GLU A 90 4.53 -12.50 -2.97
N GLU A 91 5.85 -12.40 -3.12
CA GLU A 91 6.84 -12.64 -2.06
C GLU A 91 7.15 -11.40 -1.22
N SER A 92 6.54 -10.24 -1.54
CA SER A 92 6.79 -8.98 -0.83
C SER A 92 6.07 -8.94 0.52
N ASP A 93 6.56 -9.72 1.47
CA ASP A 93 5.97 -9.85 2.80
C ASP A 93 5.82 -8.48 3.48
N HIS A 94 4.67 -8.30 4.14
CA HIS A 94 4.28 -7.08 4.86
C HIS A 94 3.94 -5.84 4.01
N THR A 95 3.79 -5.96 2.68
CA THR A 95 3.31 -4.83 1.84
C THR A 95 1.79 -4.76 1.74
N SER A 96 1.30 -3.61 1.29
CA SER A 96 -0.13 -3.43 1.00
C SER A 96 -0.55 -4.25 -0.22
N VAL A 97 0.31 -4.32 -1.24
CA VAL A 97 0.08 -5.11 -2.45
C VAL A 97 -0.03 -6.61 -2.14
N HIS A 98 0.86 -7.17 -1.32
CA HIS A 98 0.78 -8.58 -0.93
C HIS A 98 -0.54 -8.90 -0.23
N ARG A 99 -0.99 -8.04 0.70
CA ARG A 99 -2.29 -8.21 1.37
C ARG A 99 -3.46 -8.20 0.37
N ARG A 100 -3.42 -7.32 -0.62
CA ARG A 100 -4.46 -7.24 -1.67
C ARG A 100 -4.45 -8.50 -2.54
N ILE A 101 -3.29 -8.97 -2.97
CA ILE A 101 -3.15 -10.23 -3.73
C ILE A 101 -3.70 -11.41 -2.93
N LYS A 102 -3.33 -11.55 -1.65
CA LYS A 102 -3.83 -12.61 -0.78
C LYS A 102 -5.36 -12.57 -0.66
N GLY A 103 -5.94 -11.38 -0.50
CA GLY A 103 -7.39 -11.20 -0.48
C GLY A 103 -8.09 -11.65 -1.77
N LEU A 104 -7.48 -11.38 -2.93
CA LEU A 104 -7.98 -11.83 -4.23
C LEU A 104 -7.93 -13.36 -4.37
N VAL A 105 -6.81 -13.98 -3.98
CA VAL A 105 -6.65 -15.45 -4.03
C VAL A 105 -7.63 -16.14 -3.08
N SER A 106 -7.83 -15.61 -1.87
CA SER A 106 -8.78 -16.16 -0.90
C SER A 106 -10.25 -15.96 -1.28
N GLY A 107 -10.59 -14.94 -2.08
CA GLY A 107 -11.95 -14.76 -2.61
C GLY A 107 -12.28 -15.71 -3.77
N ALA A 108 -11.27 -16.11 -4.54
CA ALA A 108 -11.44 -17.00 -5.70
C ALA A 108 -11.73 -18.46 -5.30
N CYS A 109 -11.24 -18.95 -4.15
CA CYS A 109 -11.39 -20.34 -3.74
C CYS A 109 -12.76 -20.72 -3.14
N VAL A 110 -13.64 -19.74 -2.86
CA VAL A 110 -14.97 -20.00 -2.26
C VAL A 110 -16.09 -20.11 -3.31
N SER A 111 -15.79 -19.85 -4.58
CA SER A 111 -16.81 -19.73 -5.64
C SER A 111 -17.02 -20.99 -6.50
N SER A 112 -16.40 -22.13 -6.16
CA SER A 112 -16.47 -23.36 -6.97
C SER A 112 -17.35 -24.49 -6.43
N ASP A 113 -18.04 -24.33 -5.28
CA ASP A 113 -19.02 -25.32 -4.81
C ASP A 113 -20.45 -24.79 -4.97
N GLY A 114 -21.11 -25.21 -6.04
CA GLY A 114 -22.56 -25.07 -6.21
C GLY A 114 -23.23 -26.45 -6.20
N GLY A 115 -24.26 -26.62 -5.35
CA GLY A 115 -25.41 -27.51 -5.54
C GLY A 115 -25.20 -29.03 -5.53
N GLY A 116 -25.90 -29.73 -4.61
CA GLY A 116 -26.16 -31.17 -4.73
C GLY A 116 -26.35 -31.92 -3.40
N ASP A 117 -27.59 -31.93 -2.92
CA ASP A 117 -28.33 -32.99 -2.21
C ASP A 117 -27.84 -33.70 -0.93
N ALA A 118 -28.85 -33.90 -0.07
CA ALA A 118 -28.83 -34.61 1.20
C ALA A 118 -28.77 -36.14 1.03
N SER A 119 -28.02 -36.84 1.88
CA SER A 119 -28.48 -37.99 2.69
C SER A 119 -27.34 -38.70 3.45
N GLY A 120 -27.56 -38.94 4.75
CA GLY A 120 -27.29 -40.22 5.44
C GLY A 120 -25.86 -40.65 5.82
N GLY A 121 -25.59 -40.67 7.14
CA GLY A 121 -25.09 -41.88 7.82
C GLY A 121 -23.60 -42.01 8.20
N GLY A 122 -23.33 -41.85 9.50
CA GLY A 122 -22.47 -42.68 10.38
C GLY A 122 -21.03 -43.10 9.99
N GLY A 123 -20.09 -42.95 10.93
CA GLY A 123 -18.83 -43.71 10.95
C GLY A 123 -17.64 -42.99 11.61
N GLU A 124 -17.01 -43.65 12.57
CA GLU A 124 -15.93 -43.18 13.44
C GLU A 124 -14.54 -43.07 12.77
N ALA A 125 -13.59 -42.52 13.56
CA ALA A 125 -12.20 -42.19 13.28
C ALA A 125 -11.35 -43.27 12.58
N HIS A 126 -10.39 -42.83 11.74
CA HIS A 126 -9.01 -43.32 11.78
C HIS A 126 -8.01 -42.42 11.02
N ASP A 127 -6.81 -42.35 11.60
CA ASP A 127 -5.55 -41.79 11.13
C ASP A 127 -5.15 -42.28 9.71
N GLY A 128 -4.48 -41.42 8.94
CA GLY A 128 -4.14 -41.73 7.55
C GLY A 128 -3.55 -40.56 6.77
N ARG A 129 -2.26 -40.31 6.99
CA ARG A 129 -1.39 -39.67 5.99
C ARG A 129 -1.57 -40.40 4.65
N SER A 130 -1.99 -39.70 3.59
CA SER A 130 -1.49 -39.80 2.21
C SER A 130 -2.54 -39.48 1.13
N HIS A 131 -2.23 -38.44 0.36
CA HIS A 131 -2.48 -38.30 -1.08
C HIS A 131 -3.91 -38.08 -1.59
N ARG A 132 -4.14 -36.86 -2.07
CA ARG A 132 -4.61 -36.50 -3.43
C ARG A 132 -4.99 -35.02 -3.42
N SER A 133 -4.67 -34.19 -4.39
CA SER A 133 -4.00 -34.40 -5.66
C SER A 133 -3.46 -33.03 -6.07
N THR A 134 -2.17 -32.98 -6.38
CA THR A 134 -1.64 -32.24 -7.53
C THR A 134 -2.60 -31.23 -8.19
N ILE A 135 -2.67 -30.03 -7.64
CA ILE A 135 -2.57 -28.84 -8.49
C ILE A 135 -1.13 -28.38 -8.34
N VAL A 136 -0.29 -29.09 -9.08
CA VAL A 136 1.07 -28.70 -9.41
C VAL A 136 1.03 -27.24 -9.80
N ALA A 137 1.82 -26.44 -9.07
CA ALA A 137 2.56 -25.28 -9.56
C ALA A 137 2.23 -24.89 -11.02
N ARG A 138 1.09 -24.26 -11.24
CA ARG A 138 0.88 -23.50 -12.45
C ARG A 138 1.23 -22.07 -12.07
N ARG A 139 2.49 -21.71 -12.34
CA ARG A 139 3.00 -20.33 -12.38
C ARG A 139 2.15 -19.54 -13.38
N LEU A 140 0.95 -19.16 -12.98
CA LEU A 140 0.10 -18.26 -13.73
C LEU A 140 0.37 -16.86 -13.22
N ARG A 141 0.59 -15.94 -14.16
CA ARG A 141 0.73 -14.53 -13.81
C ARG A 141 -0.57 -14.06 -13.15
N PRO A 142 -0.52 -13.10 -12.21
CA PRO A 142 -1.73 -12.52 -11.62
C PRO A 142 -2.81 -12.14 -12.65
N SER A 143 -2.39 -11.66 -13.84
CA SER A 143 -3.24 -11.33 -14.98
C SER A 143 -4.08 -12.50 -15.53
N GLU A 144 -3.63 -13.74 -15.39
CA GLU A 144 -4.30 -14.93 -15.94
C GLU A 144 -5.37 -15.50 -14.99
N LEU A 145 -5.22 -15.28 -13.68
CA LEU A 145 -6.25 -15.57 -12.67
C LEU A 145 -7.46 -14.63 -12.80
N ILE A 146 -7.23 -13.39 -13.26
CA ILE A 146 -8.25 -12.35 -13.44
C ILE A 146 -9.20 -12.65 -14.62
N ARG A 147 -8.70 -13.24 -15.71
CA ARG A 147 -9.51 -13.52 -16.92
C ARG A 147 -10.58 -14.60 -16.72
N ALA A 148 -10.48 -15.38 -15.64
CA ALA A 148 -11.38 -16.51 -15.37
C ALA A 148 -12.69 -16.12 -14.65
N GLY A 149 -12.91 -14.86 -14.29
CA GLY A 149 -14.23 -14.36 -13.86
C GLY A 149 -14.73 -14.79 -12.46
N CYS A 150 -13.88 -15.34 -11.60
CA CYS A 150 -14.30 -15.97 -10.32
C CYS A 150 -14.31 -15.05 -9.08
N LEU A 151 -14.42 -13.71 -9.20
CA LEU A 151 -14.23 -12.80 -8.06
C LEU A 151 -15.50 -12.64 -7.21
N ARG A 152 -15.48 -13.13 -5.96
CA ARG A 152 -16.30 -12.59 -4.86
C ARG A 152 -15.42 -12.03 -3.74
N ARG A 153 -15.89 -10.91 -3.19
CA ARG A 153 -15.24 -9.92 -2.33
C ARG A 153 -14.86 -10.51 -0.95
N ALA A 154 -13.57 -10.69 -0.66
CA ALA A 154 -13.09 -10.68 0.72
C ALA A 154 -13.08 -9.21 1.21
N GLU A 155 -13.40 -8.92 2.48
CA GLU A 155 -13.51 -7.54 3.00
C GLU A 155 -12.13 -6.91 3.28
N PRO A 156 -11.65 -5.94 2.46
CA PRO A 156 -10.49 -5.13 2.78
C PRO A 156 -10.84 -3.98 3.72
N ILE A 157 -9.85 -3.51 4.49
CA ILE A 157 -9.92 -2.35 5.40
C ILE A 157 -10.31 -1.04 4.68
N CYS A 158 -10.24 -1.00 3.34
CA CYS A 158 -10.87 0.02 2.51
C CYS A 158 -11.16 -0.58 1.13
N ASP A 159 -12.43 -0.67 0.77
CA ASP A 159 -12.96 -1.12 -0.53
C ASP A 159 -12.97 -0.02 -1.59
N LYS A 160 -12.56 1.19 -1.20
CA LYS A 160 -12.29 2.32 -2.08
C LYS A 160 -10.79 2.31 -2.34
N GLY A 161 -10.37 1.84 -3.52
CA GLY A 161 -9.00 2.04 -3.98
C GLY A 161 -8.58 3.51 -3.82
N PHE A 162 -7.27 3.77 -3.72
CA PHE A 162 -6.78 5.13 -3.53
C PHE A 162 -6.81 5.97 -4.82
N LEU A 163 -7.07 5.33 -5.95
CA LEU A 163 -7.33 5.93 -7.25
C LEU A 163 -8.58 5.29 -7.86
N PRO A 164 -9.28 5.98 -8.78
CA PRO A 164 -10.38 5.42 -9.56
C PRO A 164 -9.83 4.44 -10.61
N MET A 165 -9.19 3.37 -10.15
CA MET A 165 -8.66 2.29 -10.98
C MET A 165 -8.93 0.95 -10.30
N PRO A 166 -9.21 -0.10 -11.09
CA PRO A 166 -9.34 -1.45 -10.56
C PRO A 166 -7.99 -1.93 -10.02
N ILE A 167 -8.03 -2.89 -9.08
CA ILE A 167 -6.80 -3.40 -8.44
C ILE A 167 -5.93 -4.15 -9.46
N GLU A 168 -6.56 -4.74 -10.45
CA GLU A 168 -5.98 -5.45 -11.57
C GLU A 168 -5.03 -4.54 -12.36
N ASP A 169 -5.51 -3.37 -12.80
CA ASP A 169 -4.71 -2.38 -13.51
C ASP A 169 -3.53 -1.89 -12.65
N TYR A 170 -3.70 -1.84 -11.33
CA TYR A 170 -2.63 -1.43 -10.41
C TYR A 170 -1.55 -2.51 -10.31
N LEU A 171 -1.94 -3.78 -10.24
CA LEU A 171 -0.99 -4.90 -10.24
C LEU A 171 -0.24 -5.00 -11.57
N GLU A 172 -0.92 -4.78 -12.70
CA GLU A 172 -0.29 -4.72 -14.02
C GLU A 172 0.73 -3.58 -14.11
N LEU A 173 0.39 -2.40 -13.60
CA LEU A 173 1.31 -1.27 -13.52
C LEU A 173 2.54 -1.61 -12.65
N LEU A 174 2.36 -2.25 -11.50
CA LEU A 174 3.46 -2.63 -10.62
C LEU A 174 4.37 -3.68 -11.26
N ASP A 175 3.82 -4.72 -11.89
CA ASP A 175 4.61 -5.73 -12.60
C ASP A 175 5.36 -5.10 -13.79
N TRP A 176 4.67 -4.25 -14.56
CA TRP A 176 5.30 -3.49 -15.63
C TRP A 176 6.46 -2.65 -15.08
N THR A 177 6.24 -1.89 -14.00
CA THR A 177 7.27 -1.02 -13.40
C THR A 177 8.45 -1.82 -12.86
N ALA A 178 8.20 -2.93 -12.14
CA ALA A 178 9.24 -3.79 -11.58
C ALA A 178 10.16 -4.39 -12.65
N ARG A 179 9.63 -4.66 -13.85
CA ARG A 179 10.42 -5.13 -15.01
C ARG A 179 11.30 -4.04 -15.61
N GLN A 180 10.90 -2.76 -15.49
CA GLN A 180 11.70 -1.64 -15.99
C GLN A 180 12.91 -1.34 -15.09
N THR A 181 12.79 -1.59 -13.79
CA THR A 181 13.82 -1.25 -12.79
C THR A 181 14.90 -2.32 -12.62
N ALA A 182 14.64 -3.57 -13.04
CA ALA A 182 15.56 -4.69 -12.86
C ALA A 182 16.14 -5.17 -14.21
N PRO A 183 17.40 -4.84 -14.56
CA PRO A 183 18.06 -5.39 -15.74
C PRO A 183 18.26 -6.91 -15.54
N GLY A 184 17.41 -7.73 -16.15
CA GLY A 184 17.54 -9.20 -16.13
C GLY A 184 16.32 -9.99 -15.68
N LYS A 185 15.19 -9.36 -15.31
CA LYS A 185 13.95 -10.12 -15.06
C LYS A 185 13.49 -10.83 -16.33
N ARG A 186 13.35 -12.16 -16.25
CA ARG A 186 12.92 -13.03 -17.36
C ARG A 186 11.47 -12.72 -17.76
N GLY A 187 11.29 -12.19 -18.97
CA GLY A 187 9.98 -12.05 -19.63
C GLY A 187 9.89 -10.78 -20.48
N ARG A 188 9.16 -10.85 -21.58
CA ARG A 188 8.90 -9.71 -22.48
C ARG A 188 8.25 -8.58 -21.67
N THR A 189 8.95 -7.46 -21.47
CA THR A 189 8.31 -6.23 -20.98
C THR A 189 7.26 -5.82 -22.02
N PRO A 190 6.00 -5.60 -21.63
CA PRO A 190 5.01 -5.05 -22.55
C PRO A 190 5.55 -3.75 -23.13
N ALA A 191 5.57 -3.65 -24.47
CA ALA A 191 6.08 -2.46 -25.15
C ALA A 191 5.18 -1.25 -24.93
N GLU A 192 3.91 -1.51 -24.62
CA GLU A 192 2.88 -0.50 -24.44
C GLU A 192 2.94 0.12 -23.05
N ILE A 193 2.71 1.44 -23.01
CA ILE A 193 2.63 2.22 -21.78
C ILE A 193 1.26 1.96 -21.13
N PRO A 194 1.18 1.64 -19.83
CA PRO A 194 -0.10 1.44 -19.15
C PRO A 194 -1.06 2.63 -19.35
N PRO A 195 -2.36 2.39 -19.66
CA PRO A 195 -3.33 3.47 -19.95
C PRO A 195 -3.46 4.51 -18.85
N ILE A 196 -3.26 4.10 -17.59
CA ILE A 196 -3.26 4.98 -16.43
C ILE A 196 -2.18 6.06 -16.50
N LEU A 197 -1.00 5.75 -17.04
CA LEU A 197 0.08 6.72 -17.21
C LEU A 197 -0.24 7.72 -18.32
N VAL A 198 -0.83 7.25 -19.41
CA VAL A 198 -1.32 8.11 -20.50
C VAL A 198 -2.39 9.08 -19.99
N ARG A 199 -3.38 8.60 -19.21
CA ARG A 199 -4.40 9.44 -18.57
C ARG A 199 -3.78 10.50 -17.65
N LEU A 200 -2.70 10.14 -16.96
CA LEU A 200 -1.95 11.03 -16.09
C LEU A 200 -0.90 11.85 -16.83
N GLY A 201 -0.85 11.83 -18.17
CA GLY A 201 0.14 12.59 -18.95
C GLY A 201 1.59 12.29 -18.52
N LEU A 202 1.89 11.03 -18.21
CA LEU A 202 3.22 10.59 -17.81
C LEU A 202 3.78 9.65 -18.87
N ASP A 203 4.99 9.94 -19.31
CA ASP A 203 5.75 9.03 -20.16
C ASP A 203 6.49 7.98 -19.32
N ARG A 204 7.12 7.02 -20.02
CA ARG A 204 7.88 5.93 -19.39
C ARG A 204 9.06 6.44 -18.56
N ALA A 205 9.82 7.40 -19.10
CA ALA A 205 11.05 7.87 -18.47
C ALA A 205 10.74 8.61 -17.16
N THR A 206 9.78 9.53 -17.23
CA THR A 206 9.27 10.32 -16.10
C THR A 206 8.73 9.40 -15.00
N TRP A 207 7.91 8.41 -15.37
CA TRP A 207 7.36 7.46 -14.41
C TRP A 207 8.45 6.63 -13.70
N CYS A 208 9.40 6.08 -14.46
CA CYS A 208 10.48 5.27 -13.89
C CYS A 208 11.31 6.08 -12.89
N GLU A 209 11.59 7.35 -13.18
CA GLU A 209 12.31 8.25 -12.27
C GLU A 209 11.47 8.57 -11.03
N LEU A 210 10.18 8.90 -11.20
CA LEU A 210 9.26 9.17 -10.09
C LEU A 210 9.19 8.00 -9.09
N VAL A 211 9.10 6.76 -9.58
CA VAL A 211 8.98 5.57 -8.74
C VAL A 211 10.32 5.10 -8.18
N SER A 212 11.45 5.41 -8.83
CA SER A 212 12.76 4.99 -8.33
C SER A 212 13.31 5.96 -7.28
N ASP A 213 13.11 7.26 -7.51
CA ASP A 213 13.72 8.36 -6.76
C ASP A 213 12.70 9.19 -5.96
N PHE A 214 11.49 8.67 -5.70
CA PHE A 214 10.41 9.42 -5.04
C PHE A 214 10.86 10.20 -3.79
N GLY A 215 11.57 9.53 -2.87
CA GLY A 215 12.07 10.14 -1.63
C GLY A 215 13.19 11.18 -1.83
N ARG A 216 13.90 11.12 -2.96
CA ARG A 216 14.91 12.11 -3.36
C ARG A 216 14.28 13.29 -4.09
N LEU A 217 13.23 13.05 -4.88
CA LEU A 217 12.50 14.08 -5.61
C LEU A 217 11.63 14.93 -4.67
N PHE A 218 10.97 14.30 -3.70
CA PHE A 218 9.98 14.94 -2.84
C PHE A 218 10.34 14.84 -1.36
N CYS A 219 10.24 15.95 -0.64
CA CYS A 219 10.52 15.99 0.81
C CYS A 219 9.28 16.35 1.65
N CYS A 220 8.70 17.53 1.45
CA CYS A 220 7.53 18.01 2.21
C CYS A 220 6.23 17.92 1.42
N VAL A 221 6.34 17.95 0.08
CA VAL A 221 5.23 17.90 -0.85
C VAL A 221 5.66 17.16 -2.10
N ALA A 222 4.75 16.38 -2.66
CA ALA A 222 4.87 15.74 -3.97
C ALA A 222 3.68 16.16 -4.83
N GLY A 223 3.97 16.60 -6.03
CA GLY A 223 2.95 17.13 -6.93
C GLY A 223 3.57 17.78 -8.16
N ARG A 224 2.77 17.91 -9.22
CA ARG A 224 3.06 18.76 -10.36
C ARG A 224 3.27 20.20 -9.90
N PRO A 225 4.19 20.95 -10.53
CA PRO A 225 4.51 22.32 -10.13
C PRO A 225 3.30 23.22 -9.98
N ALA A 226 2.37 23.21 -10.94
CA ALA A 226 1.15 24.01 -10.88
C ALA A 226 0.28 23.72 -9.64
N CYS A 227 0.13 22.44 -9.29
CA CYS A 227 -0.63 22.03 -8.10
C CYS A 227 0.07 22.52 -6.82
N VAL A 228 1.39 22.34 -6.75
CA VAL A 228 2.16 22.72 -5.56
C VAL A 228 2.25 24.24 -5.38
N ASP A 229 2.41 24.98 -6.46
CA ASP A 229 2.53 26.44 -6.44
C ASP A 229 1.23 27.14 -6.03
N SER A 230 0.08 26.47 -6.21
CA SER A 230 -1.21 26.92 -5.70
C SER A 230 -1.38 26.73 -4.18
N MET A 231 -0.63 25.80 -3.57
CA MET A 231 -0.80 25.42 -2.18
C MET A 231 0.01 26.27 -1.19
N ARG A 232 -0.52 26.41 0.03
CA ARG A 232 0.19 27.02 1.16
C ARG A 232 0.13 26.10 2.37
N CYS A 233 1.15 26.17 3.22
CA CYS A 233 1.12 25.47 4.50
C CYS A 233 0.03 26.11 5.39
N GLN A 234 -0.90 25.30 5.91
CA GLN A 234 -1.99 25.81 6.75
C GLN A 234 -1.49 26.47 8.06
N ARG A 235 -0.35 26.00 8.59
CA ARG A 235 0.19 26.48 9.88
C ARG A 235 1.07 27.71 9.75
N THR A 236 1.88 27.78 8.69
CA THR A 236 2.87 28.86 8.53
C THR A 236 2.50 29.85 7.43
N HIS A 237 1.46 29.56 6.65
CA HIS A 237 1.05 30.28 5.43
C HIS A 237 2.16 30.41 4.36
N ARG A 238 3.31 29.74 4.55
CA ARG A 238 4.42 29.75 3.60
C ARG A 238 4.09 28.90 2.37
N ARG A 239 4.72 29.26 1.25
CA ARG A 239 4.68 28.47 0.01
C ARG A 239 5.42 27.15 0.21
N TYR A 240 4.96 26.12 -0.48
CA TYR A 240 5.75 24.91 -0.62
C TYR A 240 6.80 25.12 -1.72
N HIS A 241 7.96 24.50 -1.53
CA HIS A 241 9.04 24.52 -2.51
C HIS A 241 9.28 23.10 -3.02
N LEU A 242 9.16 22.93 -4.34
CA LEU A 242 9.64 21.73 -5.04
C LEU A 242 11.11 21.86 -5.36
N ARG A 243 11.83 20.74 -5.32
CA ARG A 243 13.21 20.65 -5.79
C ARG A 243 13.25 20.89 -7.31
N GLN A 244 14.36 21.46 -7.79
CA GLN A 244 14.52 21.77 -9.20
C GLN A 244 14.39 20.53 -10.09
N CYS A 245 15.05 19.42 -9.74
CA CYS A 245 14.93 18.15 -10.47
C CYS A 245 13.48 17.66 -10.59
N ALA A 246 12.68 17.77 -9.51
CA ALA A 246 11.28 17.36 -9.53
C ALA A 246 10.40 18.32 -10.36
N ARG A 247 10.78 19.60 -10.47
CA ARG A 247 10.10 20.56 -11.35
C ARG A 247 10.37 20.19 -12.81
N GLU A 248 11.64 20.09 -13.17
CA GLU A 248 12.08 19.76 -14.54
C GLU A 248 11.43 18.48 -15.05
N LEU A 249 11.46 17.42 -14.23
CA LEU A 249 10.87 16.12 -14.53
C LEU A 249 9.35 16.17 -14.83
N LEU A 250 8.61 17.05 -14.15
CA LEU A 250 7.15 17.16 -14.27
C LEU A 250 6.69 18.30 -15.19
N THR A 251 7.63 18.99 -15.84
CA THR A 251 7.36 20.07 -16.82
C THR A 251 7.73 19.69 -18.25
N THR A 252 8.34 18.53 -18.48
CA THR A 252 8.65 18.05 -19.82
C THR A 252 7.35 17.82 -20.61
N ASP A 253 7.15 18.66 -21.64
CA ASP A 253 6.05 18.62 -22.61
C ASP A 253 6.11 17.39 -23.54
#